data_AF-A0A7J8J5G8-F1
#
_entry.id   AF-A0A7J8J5G8-F1
#
_cell.length_a   1.000
_cell.length_b   1.000
_cell.length_c   1.000
_cell.angle_alpha   90.00
_cell.angle_beta   90.00
_cell.angle_gamma   90.00
#
_symmetry.space_group_name_H-M   'P 1'
#
loop_
_entity.id
_entity.type
_entity.pdbx_description
1 polymer ?
#
loop_
_entity_poly.entity_id
_entity_poly.type
_entity_poly.pdbx_seq_one_letter_code
_entity_poly.pdbx_strand_id
1 'polypeptide(L)'
;MALYPVVRKLLQKRVVLASASPRRQEILSNAGLRFEVVPSRFKEQLNKASFPTPYAYAMETAKQKALDVARRVHQKDLRAPDIVIGADTIVDWGPHKKRR
;
A
#
# COMPACT_ATOMS: atom_id res chain seq x y z
N MET A 1 -2.77 -18.84 -14.41
CA MET A 1 -2.76 -17.81 -13.34
C MET A 1 -3.32 -16.50 -13.89
N ALA A 2 -4.32 -15.92 -13.23
CA ALA A 2 -5.14 -14.81 -13.76
C ALA A 2 -4.37 -13.51 -14.09
N LEU A 3 -3.14 -13.32 -13.60
CA LEU A 3 -2.36 -12.11 -13.80
C LEU A 3 -1.25 -12.23 -14.85
N TYR A 4 -1.16 -13.35 -15.59
CA TYR A 4 -0.03 -13.64 -16.47
C TYR A 4 0.32 -12.53 -17.50
N PRO A 5 -0.65 -11.88 -18.18
CA PRO A 5 -0.33 -10.79 -19.11
C PRO A 5 0.23 -9.54 -18.42
N VAL A 6 -0.22 -9.25 -17.21
CA VAL A 6 0.18 -8.07 -16.44
C VAL A 6 1.53 -8.32 -15.77
N VAL A 7 1.72 -9.48 -15.14
CA VAL A 7 2.99 -9.85 -14.50
C VAL A 7 4.14 -9.77 -15.48
N ARG A 8 3.97 -10.24 -16.73
CA ARG A 8 5.01 -10.13 -17.76
C ARG A 8 5.44 -8.69 -18.03
N LYS A 9 4.49 -7.74 -18.08
CA LYS A 9 4.81 -6.31 -18.27
C LYS A 9 5.52 -5.72 -17.06
N LEU A 10 5.23 -6.23 -15.86
CA LEU A 10 5.83 -5.77 -14.61
C LEU A 10 7.22 -6.36 -14.33
N LEU A 11 7.60 -7.47 -14.97
CA LEU A 11 8.91 -8.11 -14.77
C LEU A 11 10.11 -7.18 -15.06
N GLN A 12 9.94 -6.21 -15.96
CA GLN A 12 10.98 -5.24 -16.32
C GLN A 12 10.89 -3.94 -15.50
N LYS A 13 10.00 -3.88 -14.50
CA LYS A 13 9.74 -2.70 -13.69
C LYS A 13 10.28 -2.91 -12.28
N ARG A 14 10.86 -1.85 -11.71
CA ARG A 14 11.23 -1.81 -10.29
C ARG A 14 9.98 -1.58 -9.46
N VAL A 15 9.40 -2.66 -8.94
CA VAL A 15 8.23 -2.64 -8.07
C VAL A 15 8.64 -2.65 -6.60
N VAL A 16 8.09 -1.73 -5.80
CA VAL A 16 8.34 -1.64 -4.37
C VAL A 16 7.03 -1.82 -3.59
N LEU A 17 7.01 -2.74 -2.63
CA LEU A 17 5.92 -2.88 -1.67
C LEU A 17 6.20 -1.99 -0.45
N ALA A 18 5.33 -1.00 -0.24
CA ALA A 18 5.42 -0.04 0.87
C ALA A 18 4.91 -0.61 2.22
N SER A 19 5.10 -1.89 2.49
CA SER A 19 4.50 -2.58 3.65
C SER A 19 5.42 -3.63 4.27
N ALA A 20 5.51 -3.63 5.61
CA ALA A 20 6.19 -4.67 6.38
C ALA A 20 5.35 -5.95 6.59
N SER A 21 4.08 -6.00 6.13
CA SER A 21 3.18 -7.11 6.43
C SER A 21 3.62 -8.41 5.75
N PRO A 22 3.90 -9.50 6.48
CA PRO A 22 4.27 -10.78 5.87
C PRO A 22 3.16 -11.34 4.96
N ARG A 23 1.89 -11.21 5.39
CA ARG A 23 0.73 -11.67 4.60
C ARG A 23 0.62 -10.98 3.24
N ARG A 24 0.92 -9.68 3.17
CA ARG A 24 0.87 -8.93 1.88
C ARG A 24 2.02 -9.34 0.96
N GLN A 25 3.19 -9.63 1.52
CA GLN A 25 4.32 -10.17 0.76
C GLN A 25 3.95 -11.54 0.18
N GLU A 26 3.39 -12.42 1.00
CA GLU A 26 2.96 -13.75 0.56
C GLU A 26 1.92 -13.68 -0.57
N ILE A 27 0.88 -12.85 -0.43
CA ILE A 27 -0.16 -12.68 -1.46
C ILE A 27 0.45 -12.23 -2.80
N LEU A 28 1.33 -11.23 -2.80
CA LEU A 28 1.94 -10.71 -4.03
C LEU A 28 2.95 -11.69 -4.64
N SER A 29 3.71 -12.40 -3.81
CA SER A 29 4.62 -13.45 -4.26
C SER A 29 3.87 -14.62 -4.88
N ASN A 30 2.77 -15.07 -4.25
CA ASN A 30 1.89 -16.12 -4.79
C ASN A 30 1.19 -15.68 -6.08
N ALA A 31 1.02 -14.38 -6.30
CA ALA A 31 0.55 -13.82 -7.57
C ALA A 31 1.64 -13.78 -8.67
N GLY A 32 2.88 -14.14 -8.36
CA GLY A 32 4.02 -14.16 -9.29
C GLY A 32 4.72 -12.81 -9.46
N LEU A 33 4.46 -11.84 -8.59
CA LEU A 33 5.07 -10.51 -8.68
C LEU A 33 6.47 -10.52 -8.02
N ARG A 34 7.46 -9.91 -8.69
CA ARG A 34 8.76 -9.62 -8.09
C ARG A 34 8.74 -8.18 -7.57
N PHE A 35 9.15 -7.98 -6.31
CA PHE A 35 9.15 -6.67 -5.68
C PHE A 35 10.19 -6.57 -4.57
N GLU A 36 10.63 -5.35 -4.28
CA GLU A 36 11.41 -5.00 -3.10
C GLU A 36 10.47 -4.64 -1.95
N VAL A 37 10.85 -4.94 -0.71
CA VAL A 37 10.07 -4.56 0.48
C VAL A 37 10.71 -3.35 1.14
N VAL A 38 10.00 -2.22 1.15
CA VAL A 38 10.45 -0.99 1.83
C VAL A 38 9.29 -0.48 2.70
N PRO A 39 9.28 -0.74 4.00
CA PRO A 39 8.21 -0.26 4.87
C PRO A 39 8.12 1.26 4.89
N SER A 40 6.88 1.78 4.84
CA SER A 40 6.62 3.20 5.02
C SER A 40 6.88 3.64 6.47
N ARG A 41 7.34 4.88 6.63
CA ARG A 41 7.48 5.60 7.90
C ARG A 41 6.31 6.57 8.17
N PHE A 42 5.33 6.63 7.27
CA PHE A 42 4.16 7.46 7.44
C PHE A 42 3.35 6.99 8.66
N LYS A 43 3.23 7.87 9.67
CA LYS A 43 2.38 7.64 10.83
C LYS A 43 0.92 7.86 10.42
N GLU A 44 0.04 6.92 10.72
CA GLU A 44 -1.40 7.00 10.43
C GLU A 44 -2.09 8.09 11.27
N GLN A 45 -1.92 9.35 10.87
CA GLN A 45 -2.40 10.53 11.58
C GLN A 45 -3.54 11.25 10.85
N LEU A 46 -4.05 10.67 9.78
CA LEU A 46 -5.19 11.25 9.06
C LEU A 46 -6.41 11.24 9.98
N ASN A 47 -7.12 12.38 10.06
CA ASN A 47 -8.34 12.46 10.84
C ASN A 47 -9.45 11.66 10.16
N LYS A 48 -9.87 10.54 10.76
CA LYS A 48 -10.92 9.66 10.23
C LYS A 48 -12.24 10.41 9.97
N ALA A 49 -12.58 11.39 10.80
CA ALA A 49 -13.80 12.19 10.66
C ALA A 49 -13.79 13.12 9.44
N SER A 50 -12.62 13.35 8.84
CA SER A 50 -12.48 14.18 7.63
C SER A 50 -12.77 13.41 6.33
N PHE A 51 -13.09 12.12 6.40
CA PHE A 51 -13.39 11.30 5.23
C PHE A 51 -14.88 10.93 5.20
N PRO A 52 -15.53 10.99 4.02
CA PRO A 52 -16.96 10.67 3.90
C PRO A 52 -17.25 9.18 4.11
N THR A 53 -16.25 8.31 3.92
CA THR A 53 -16.38 6.86 4.05
C THR A 53 -15.12 6.22 4.62
N PRO A 54 -15.21 5.05 5.28
CA PRO A 54 -14.05 4.32 5.80
C PRO A 54 -13.05 3.92 4.71
N TYR A 55 -13.54 3.48 3.54
CA TYR A 55 -12.63 3.10 2.44
C TYR A 55 -11.87 4.31 1.87
N ALA A 56 -12.45 5.52 1.89
CA ALA A 56 -11.73 6.73 1.47
C ALA A 56 -10.55 7.03 2.42
N TYR A 57 -10.75 6.84 3.73
CA TYR A 57 -9.66 6.91 4.71
C TYR A 57 -8.57 5.87 4.44
N ALA A 58 -8.96 4.62 4.19
CA ALA A 58 -8.00 3.54 3.92
C ALA A 58 -7.21 3.79 2.62
N MET A 59 -7.89 4.25 1.56
CA MET A 59 -7.26 4.60 0.29
C MET A 59 -6.24 5.74 0.45
N GLU A 60 -6.61 6.82 1.15
CA GLU A 60 -5.69 7.95 1.35
C GLU A 60 -4.51 7.52 2.24
N THR A 61 -4.75 6.73 3.28
CA THR A 61 -3.68 6.17 4.12
C THR A 61 -2.71 5.30 3.31
N ALA A 62 -3.24 4.41 2.45
CA ALA A 62 -2.44 3.58 1.56
C ALA A 62 -1.60 4.42 0.58
N LYS A 63 -2.20 5.47 0.00
CA LYS A 63 -1.53 6.42 -0.89
C LYS A 63 -0.40 7.17 -0.17
N GLN A 64 -0.63 7.69 1.02
CA GLN A 64 0.39 8.39 1.80
C GLN A 64 1.57 7.47 2.15
N LYS A 65 1.30 6.20 2.48
CA LYS A 65 2.36 5.18 2.70
C LYS A 65 3.20 4.95 1.43
N ALA A 66 2.56 4.84 0.27
CA ALA A 66 3.27 4.69 -1.01
C ALA A 66 4.09 5.94 -1.36
N LEU A 67 3.54 7.14 -1.18
CA LEU A 67 4.23 8.41 -1.47
C LEU A 67 5.42 8.67 -0.54
N ASP A 68 5.32 8.29 0.73
CA ASP A 68 6.46 8.31 1.66
C ASP A 68 7.61 7.44 1.17
N VAL A 69 7.32 6.19 0.77
CA VAL A 69 8.34 5.27 0.24
C VAL A 69 8.90 5.76 -1.09
N ALA A 70 8.05 6.22 -2.02
CA ALA A 70 8.49 6.74 -3.31
C ALA A 70 9.50 7.88 -3.15
N ARG A 71 9.19 8.86 -2.29
CA ARG A 71 10.09 9.99 -1.99
C ARG A 71 11.40 9.53 -1.37
N ARG A 72 11.34 8.66 -0.35
CA ARG A 72 12.53 8.14 0.34
C ARG A 72 13.44 7.32 -0.56
N VAL A 73 12.87 6.45 -1.38
CA VAL A 73 13.65 5.62 -2.32
C VAL A 73 14.29 6.50 -3.38
N HIS A 74 13.55 7.46 -3.95
CA HIS A 74 14.10 8.40 -4.92
C HIS A 74 15.26 9.22 -4.34
N GLN A 75 15.12 9.72 -3.11
CA GLN A 75 16.18 10.48 -2.44
C GLN A 75 17.42 9.63 -2.14
N LYS A 76 17.24 8.36 -1.73
CA LYS A 76 18.34 7.47 -1.38
C LYS A 76 19.10 6.97 -2.62
N ASP A 77 18.39 6.56 -3.64
CA ASP A 77 18.96 5.86 -4.79
C ASP A 77 19.18 6.79 -6.00
N LEU A 78 18.80 8.07 -5.89
CA LEU A 78 18.73 9.06 -6.98
C LEU A 78 17.90 8.59 -8.19
N ARG A 79 17.06 7.56 -8.00
CA ARG A 79 16.23 6.94 -9.02
C ARG A 79 14.89 6.54 -8.42
N ALA A 80 13.81 7.02 -9.02
CA ALA A 80 12.47 6.63 -8.59
C ALA A 80 12.18 5.17 -8.97
N PRO A 81 11.47 4.41 -8.12
CA PRO A 81 10.91 3.11 -8.52
C PRO A 81 9.84 3.33 -9.61
N ASP A 82 9.66 2.35 -10.49
CA ASP A 82 8.62 2.42 -11.52
C ASP A 82 7.22 2.35 -10.89
N ILE A 83 7.07 1.54 -9.83
CA ILE A 83 5.80 1.31 -9.15
C ILE A 83 6.03 1.20 -7.65
N VAL A 84 5.19 1.89 -6.86
CA VAL A 84 5.10 1.69 -5.41
C VAL A 84 3.69 1.25 -5.03
N ILE A 85 3.58 0.12 -4.33
CA ILE A 85 2.32 -0.46 -3.89
C ILE A 85 2.11 -0.11 -2.42
N GLY A 86 1.13 0.74 -2.14
CA GLY A 86 0.63 1.04 -0.80
C GLY A 86 -0.60 0.21 -0.46
N ALA A 87 -0.76 -0.16 0.81
CA ALA A 87 -1.95 -0.86 1.27
C ALA A 87 -2.29 -0.46 2.71
N ASP A 88 -3.59 -0.32 2.96
CA ASP A 88 -4.16 -0.11 4.28
C ASP A 88 -5.33 -1.08 4.47
N THR A 89 -5.54 -1.51 5.71
CA THR A 89 -6.60 -2.48 6.02
C THR A 89 -7.28 -2.01 7.28
N ILE A 90 -8.58 -1.74 7.17
CA ILE A 90 -9.42 -1.30 8.28
C ILE A 90 -10.53 -2.32 8.48
N VAL A 91 -11.11 -2.29 9.69
CA VAL A 91 -12.37 -2.95 10.01
C VAL A 91 -13.35 -1.85 10.38
N ASP A 92 -14.54 -1.90 9.79
CA ASP A 92 -15.65 -1.03 10.15
C ASP A 92 -16.84 -1.90 10.56
N TRP A 93 -17.44 -1.58 11.70
CA TRP A 93 -18.53 -2.37 12.29
C TRP A 93 -19.68 -1.44 12.67
N GLY A 94 -20.46 -1.04 11.66
CA GLY A 94 -21.76 -0.41 11.79
C GLY A 94 -21.82 0.87 12.64
N PRO A 95 -23.00 1.51 12.75
CA PRO A 95 -23.16 2.61 13.69
C PRO A 95 -23.01 2.08 15.11
N HIS A 96 -22.15 2.72 15.92
CA HIS A 96 -22.18 2.60 17.37
C HIS A 96 -23.59 3.00 17.85
N LYS A 97 -24.51 2.04 17.98
CA LYS A 97 -25.65 2.24 18.87
C LYS A 97 -25.03 2.46 20.24
N LYS A 98 -24.98 3.71 20.71
CA LYS A 98 -24.77 4.01 22.13
C LYS A 98 -25.73 3.09 22.87
N ARG A 99 -25.19 2.10 23.60
CA ARG A 99 -25.96 1.35 24.58
C ARG A 99 -26.59 2.43 25.49
N ARG A 100 -27.91 2.57 25.40
CA ARG A 100 -28.68 3.26 26.42
C ARG A 100 -28.59 2.45 27.70
#